data_AF-A0A8S4A4W0-F1
#
_entry.id   AF-A0A8S4A4W0-F1
#
_cell.length_a   1.000
_cell.length_b   1.000
_cell.length_c   1.000
_cell.angle_alpha   90.00
_cell.angle_beta   90.00
_cell.angle_gamma   90.00
#
_symmetry.space_group_name_H-M   'P 1'
#
loop_
_entity.id
_entity.type
_entity.pdbx_description
1 polymer ?
#
loop_
_entity_poly.entity_id
_entity_poly.type
_entity_poly.pdbx_seq_one_letter_code
_entity_poly.pdbx_strand_id
1 'polypeptide(L)'
;NFRKEIQGQVQTFEQLVHHKDEIIVSLKRHLTIPRSLAVAALLDLLVQLARDLQQEFMPHFQDFFNILVRLLAENLQNAEILEQIFQTFACLFRFLWRYLIKDFTTVFSYFSELMLSSQKDYIKVFAAESCAYLLRKVKHQDELLNMLFGSLKTQPALVDGIGLLLFEMMKGVNNHFHSITEQVFPLILQKLGAWNPNMSNETGLPYNLVEKAVVVLMQECANHTTKEYAKPLWDIMLKTVDQVCTACMRNQQTNIAGSVDLIQHLCRLLRLMSEWMMFNGGSIVSDAELIADTLCTSLKSLCPAEQLDEQILYTISNLLQTCHDKLSVGKISCLISAVLNIQFQFSALKCFVKDVLSLPFFEKDVMPGLMARLNSLLTLDNGDKKEILSLVVEIVMQKVKPPFTGADVLLLKPYCHDTSKSRSLKENAFSTYITSVLACTLNQEKALSASDLSLLWGAVVCSPHF
;
A
#
# COMPACT_ATOMS: atom_id res chain seq x y z
N ASN A 1 -20.53 43.63 -25.25
CA ASN A 1 -19.37 44.50 -24.94
C ASN A 1 -18.08 43.92 -25.48
N PHE A 2 -17.67 42.72 -25.08
CA PHE A 2 -16.48 42.03 -25.64
C PHE A 2 -16.34 42.11 -27.16
N ARG A 3 -17.35 41.65 -27.92
CA ARG A 3 -17.35 41.72 -29.39
C ARG A 3 -17.03 43.11 -29.94
N LYS A 4 -17.58 44.18 -29.36
CA LYS A 4 -17.37 45.55 -29.84
C LYS A 4 -15.92 46.01 -29.63
N GLU A 5 -15.26 45.52 -28.58
CA GLU A 5 -13.87 45.87 -28.27
C GLU A 5 -12.90 45.22 -29.25
N ILE A 6 -13.12 43.94 -29.60
CA ILE A 6 -12.17 43.17 -30.42
C ILE A 6 -12.49 43.14 -31.92
N GLN A 7 -13.68 43.58 -32.36
CA GLN A 7 -14.14 43.42 -33.75
C GLN A 7 -13.19 44.02 -34.80
N GLY A 8 -12.46 45.09 -34.48
CA GLY A 8 -11.49 45.71 -35.39
C GLY A 8 -10.14 44.99 -35.46
N GLN A 9 -9.89 44.01 -34.59
CA GLN A 9 -8.57 43.42 -34.34
C GLN A 9 -8.46 41.97 -34.81
N VAL A 10 -9.56 41.37 -35.28
CA VAL A 10 -9.67 39.91 -35.54
C VAL A 10 -10.18 39.57 -36.95
N GLN A 11 -10.05 40.49 -37.93
CA GLN A 11 -10.54 40.23 -39.29
C GLN A 11 -9.63 39.28 -40.07
N THR A 12 -8.32 39.28 -39.77
CA THR A 12 -7.35 38.34 -40.33
C THR A 12 -6.51 37.72 -39.23
N PHE A 13 -5.84 36.61 -39.54
CA PHE A 13 -4.94 35.94 -38.60
C PHE A 13 -3.75 36.83 -38.21
N GLU A 14 -3.21 37.61 -39.14
CA GLU A 14 -2.11 38.54 -38.87
C GLU A 14 -2.53 39.63 -37.88
N GLN A 15 -3.76 40.13 -38.01
CA GLN A 15 -4.31 41.09 -37.03
C GLN A 15 -4.48 40.44 -35.66
N LEU A 16 -4.98 39.20 -35.60
CA LEU A 16 -5.12 38.45 -34.36
C LEU A 16 -3.76 38.30 -33.64
N VAL A 17 -2.71 37.94 -34.38
CA VAL A 17 -1.35 37.79 -33.82
C VAL A 17 -0.78 39.14 -33.38
N HIS A 18 -1.00 40.20 -34.16
CA HIS A 18 -0.53 41.56 -33.83
C HIS A 18 -1.18 42.12 -32.56
N HIS A 19 -2.49 41.89 -32.38
CA HIS A 19 -3.27 42.41 -31.24
C HIS A 19 -3.50 41.37 -30.14
N LYS A 20 -2.75 40.26 -30.13
CA LYS A 20 -2.99 39.11 -29.23
C LYS A 20 -3.08 39.52 -27.76
N ASP A 21 -2.21 40.41 -27.29
CA ASP A 21 -2.16 40.78 -25.87
C ASP A 21 -3.39 41.62 -25.47
N GLU A 22 -3.86 42.53 -26.33
CA GLU A 22 -5.07 43.31 -26.11
C GLU A 22 -6.31 42.41 -26.05
N ILE A 23 -6.41 41.46 -26.98
CA ILE A 23 -7.52 40.49 -27.05
C ILE A 23 -7.51 39.59 -25.81
N ILE A 24 -6.35 39.11 -25.39
CA ILE A 24 -6.18 38.27 -24.20
C ILE A 24 -6.57 39.04 -22.93
N VAL A 25 -6.11 40.27 -22.76
CA VAL A 25 -6.47 41.11 -21.61
C VAL A 25 -7.96 41.37 -21.58
N SER A 26 -8.58 41.67 -22.73
CA SER A 26 -10.03 41.83 -22.81
C SER A 26 -10.76 40.53 -22.44
N LEU A 27 -10.34 39.38 -22.99
CA LEU A 27 -10.98 38.09 -22.71
C LEU A 27 -10.90 37.70 -21.23
N LYS A 28 -9.72 37.85 -20.60
CA LYS A 28 -9.53 37.64 -19.15
C LYS A 28 -10.49 38.51 -18.34
N ARG A 29 -10.62 39.79 -18.70
CA ARG A 29 -11.51 40.73 -18.02
C ARG A 29 -12.98 40.33 -18.16
N HIS A 30 -13.44 39.92 -19.33
CA HIS A 30 -14.85 39.55 -19.53
C HIS A 30 -15.19 38.19 -18.91
N LEU A 31 -14.24 37.24 -18.84
CA LEU A 31 -14.41 35.95 -18.16
C LEU A 31 -14.53 36.08 -16.63
N THR A 32 -13.97 37.15 -16.06
CA THR A 32 -13.99 37.40 -14.60
C THR A 32 -15.22 38.19 -14.13
N ILE A 33 -16.11 38.59 -15.03
CA ILE A 33 -17.36 39.28 -14.70
C ILE A 33 -18.33 38.27 -14.03
N PRO A 34 -18.75 38.49 -12.77
CA PRO A 34 -19.62 37.57 -12.06
C PRO A 34 -20.98 37.41 -12.76
N ARG A 35 -21.51 36.18 -12.79
CA ARG A 35 -22.86 35.85 -13.32
C ARG A 35 -23.10 36.34 -14.75
N SER A 36 -22.05 36.41 -15.56
CA SER A 36 -22.16 36.79 -16.97
C SER A 36 -22.88 35.70 -17.77
N LEU A 37 -23.92 36.08 -18.51
CA LEU A 37 -24.61 35.18 -19.45
C LEU A 37 -23.75 34.83 -20.68
N ALA A 38 -22.61 35.50 -20.86
CA ALA A 38 -21.72 35.29 -21.99
C ALA A 38 -20.61 34.26 -21.73
N VAL A 39 -20.53 33.68 -20.51
CA VAL A 39 -19.44 32.75 -20.13
C VAL A 39 -19.27 31.64 -21.15
N ALA A 40 -20.36 30.98 -21.55
CA ALA A 40 -20.35 29.93 -22.57
C ALA A 40 -19.63 30.34 -23.86
N ALA A 41 -20.00 31.49 -24.41
CA ALA A 41 -19.41 32.00 -25.65
C ALA A 41 -17.94 32.43 -25.46
N LEU A 42 -17.60 32.99 -24.30
CA LEU A 42 -16.22 33.39 -23.99
C LEU A 42 -15.30 32.18 -23.80
N LEU A 43 -15.82 31.09 -23.22
CA LEU A 43 -15.11 29.82 -23.09
C LEU A 43 -14.82 29.19 -24.46
N ASP A 44 -15.78 29.18 -25.38
CA ASP A 44 -15.54 28.68 -26.74
C ASP A 44 -14.51 29.56 -27.48
N LEU A 45 -14.60 30.89 -27.35
CA LEU A 45 -13.61 31.80 -27.93
C LEU A 45 -12.20 31.60 -27.35
N LEU A 46 -12.08 31.31 -26.05
CA LEU A 46 -10.82 30.94 -25.42
C LEU A 46 -10.22 29.68 -26.05
N VAL A 47 -11.05 28.67 -26.31
CA VAL A 47 -10.63 27.44 -26.97
C VAL A 47 -10.09 27.71 -28.38
N GLN A 48 -10.81 28.49 -29.19
CA GLN A 48 -10.35 28.84 -30.54
C GLN A 48 -9.07 29.67 -30.51
N LEU A 49 -8.99 30.66 -29.61
CA LEU A 49 -7.80 31.50 -29.46
C LEU A 49 -6.56 30.68 -29.10
N ALA A 50 -6.70 29.74 -28.15
CA ALA A 50 -5.61 28.84 -27.78
C ALA A 50 -5.18 27.91 -28.93
N ARG A 51 -6.15 27.43 -29.73
CA ARG A 51 -5.88 26.58 -30.90
C ARG A 51 -5.09 27.33 -31.98
N ASP A 52 -5.41 28.60 -32.19
CA ASP A 52 -4.80 29.43 -33.23
C ASP A 52 -3.42 29.97 -32.81
N LEU A 53 -3.28 30.41 -31.55
CA LEU A 53 -2.03 30.99 -31.04
C LEU A 53 -0.98 29.94 -30.62
N GLN A 54 -1.40 28.78 -30.12
CA GLN A 54 -0.52 27.66 -29.73
C GLN A 54 0.63 28.08 -28.82
N GLN A 55 1.87 28.14 -29.34
CA GLN A 55 3.05 28.54 -28.59
C GLN A 55 2.91 29.96 -28.02
N GLU A 56 2.33 30.88 -28.79
CA GLU A 56 2.13 32.28 -28.39
C GLU A 56 1.09 32.43 -27.27
N PHE A 57 0.31 31.39 -27.01
CA PHE A 57 -0.65 31.34 -25.89
C PHE A 57 0.02 30.99 -24.55
N MET A 58 1.20 30.36 -24.56
CA MET A 58 1.84 29.81 -23.36
C MET A 58 2.13 30.83 -22.25
N PRO A 59 2.61 32.06 -22.53
CA PRO A 59 2.79 33.08 -21.50
C PRO A 59 1.51 33.41 -20.73
N HIS A 60 0.34 33.15 -21.31
CA HIS A 60 -0.97 33.51 -20.77
C HIS A 60 -1.73 32.33 -20.18
N PHE A 61 -1.20 31.11 -20.30
CA PHE A 61 -1.89 29.88 -19.93
C PHE A 61 -2.24 29.84 -18.44
N GLN A 62 -1.30 30.20 -17.56
CA GLN A 62 -1.51 30.15 -16.11
C GLN A 62 -2.68 31.05 -15.67
N ASP A 63 -2.77 32.26 -16.22
CA ASP A 63 -3.85 33.19 -15.91
C ASP A 63 -5.21 32.62 -16.31
N PHE A 64 -5.31 32.05 -17.52
CA PHE A 64 -6.56 31.42 -17.96
C PHE A 64 -6.89 30.16 -17.15
N PHE A 65 -5.88 29.36 -16.80
CA PHE A 65 -6.06 28.20 -15.92
C PHE A 65 -6.66 28.63 -14.57
N ASN A 66 -6.11 29.66 -13.93
CA ASN A 66 -6.61 30.20 -12.67
C ASN A 66 -8.03 30.75 -12.79
N ILE A 67 -8.35 31.45 -13.89
CA ILE A 67 -9.71 31.94 -14.18
C ILE A 67 -10.68 30.76 -14.29
N LEU A 68 -10.32 29.71 -15.04
CA LEU A 68 -11.17 28.55 -15.24
C LEU A 68 -11.38 27.75 -13.94
N VAL A 69 -10.35 27.58 -13.11
CA VAL A 69 -10.45 26.95 -11.79
C VAL A 69 -11.40 27.76 -10.88
N ARG A 70 -11.27 29.09 -10.88
CA ARG A 70 -12.17 29.97 -10.14
C ARG A 70 -13.61 29.84 -10.64
N LEU A 71 -13.83 29.83 -11.95
CA LEU A 71 -15.15 29.63 -12.54
C LEU A 71 -15.75 28.28 -12.16
N LEU A 72 -14.94 27.22 -12.11
CA LEU A 72 -15.37 25.89 -11.65
C LEU A 72 -15.83 25.93 -10.19
N ALA A 73 -15.10 26.64 -9.32
CA ALA A 73 -15.47 26.79 -7.91
C ALA A 73 -16.73 27.65 -7.70
N GLU A 74 -16.96 28.67 -8.53
CA GLU A 74 -18.11 29.59 -8.42
C GLU A 74 -19.43 28.98 -8.97
N ASN A 75 -19.35 28.02 -9.90
CA ASN A 75 -20.53 27.52 -10.65
C ASN A 75 -20.94 26.08 -10.30
N LEU A 76 -20.63 25.59 -9.10
CA LEU A 76 -20.89 24.19 -8.68
C LEU A 76 -22.34 23.73 -8.79
N GLN A 77 -23.31 24.65 -8.76
CA GLN A 77 -24.73 24.34 -8.85
C GLN A 77 -25.27 24.36 -10.29
N ASN A 78 -24.46 24.80 -11.27
CA ASN A 78 -24.87 24.92 -12.66
C ASN A 78 -24.15 23.88 -13.52
N ALA A 79 -24.80 22.72 -13.70
CA ALA A 79 -24.25 21.58 -14.43
C ALA A 79 -23.85 21.93 -15.87
N GLU A 80 -24.63 22.77 -16.57
CA GLU A 80 -24.35 23.17 -17.96
C GLU A 80 -23.07 24.00 -18.06
N ILE A 81 -22.87 24.96 -17.16
CA ILE A 81 -21.65 25.77 -17.13
C ILE A 81 -20.45 24.91 -16.73
N LEU A 82 -20.60 23.99 -15.78
CA LEU A 82 -19.53 23.08 -15.39
C LEU A 82 -19.08 22.21 -16.59
N GLU A 83 -20.02 21.64 -17.33
CA GLU A 83 -19.72 20.87 -18.54
C GLU A 83 -18.92 21.70 -19.55
N GLN A 84 -19.30 22.95 -19.78
CA GLN A 84 -18.57 23.86 -20.67
C GLN A 84 -17.16 24.19 -20.17
N ILE A 85 -16.97 24.35 -18.86
CA ILE A 85 -15.64 24.55 -18.26
C ILE A 85 -14.77 23.30 -18.43
N PHE A 86 -15.29 22.11 -18.13
CA PHE A 86 -14.56 20.86 -18.34
C PHE A 86 -14.22 20.64 -19.82
N GLN A 87 -15.15 20.93 -20.72
CA GLN A 87 -14.93 20.85 -22.16
C GLN A 87 -13.86 21.85 -22.64
N THR A 88 -13.81 23.03 -22.02
CA THR A 88 -12.76 24.04 -22.27
C THR A 88 -11.40 23.51 -21.83
N PHE A 89 -11.27 22.99 -20.60
CA PHE A 89 -10.03 22.38 -20.13
C PHE A 89 -9.57 21.23 -21.05
N ALA A 90 -10.47 20.31 -21.39
CA ALA A 90 -10.17 19.19 -22.27
C ALA A 90 -9.64 19.68 -23.63
N CYS A 91 -10.27 20.71 -24.22
CA CYS A 91 -9.80 21.30 -25.47
C CYS A 91 -8.44 21.98 -25.33
N LEU A 92 -8.23 22.77 -24.26
CA LEU A 92 -6.95 23.44 -23.99
C LEU A 92 -5.82 22.41 -23.87
N PHE A 93 -5.98 21.37 -23.06
CA PHE A 93 -4.98 20.32 -22.93
C PHE A 93 -4.77 19.57 -24.25
N ARG A 94 -5.85 19.29 -25.01
CA ARG A 94 -5.74 18.64 -26.32
C ARG A 94 -4.94 19.45 -27.33
N PHE A 95 -5.11 20.76 -27.37
CA PHE A 95 -4.40 21.62 -28.34
C PHE A 95 -2.98 21.96 -27.87
N LEU A 96 -2.79 22.12 -26.56
CA LEU A 96 -1.56 22.69 -26.02
C LEU A 96 -0.61 21.64 -25.41
N TRP A 97 -0.98 20.36 -25.33
CA TRP A 97 -0.17 19.36 -24.62
C TRP A 97 1.31 19.35 -25.05
N ARG A 98 1.62 19.51 -26.35
CA ARG A 98 3.00 19.51 -26.87
C ARG A 98 3.85 20.63 -26.29
N TYR A 99 3.23 21.73 -25.90
CA TYR A 99 3.89 22.87 -25.27
C TYR A 99 3.92 22.70 -23.75
N LEU A 100 2.81 22.24 -23.16
CA LEU A 100 2.70 22.00 -21.72
C LEU A 100 3.71 20.97 -21.20
N ILE A 101 3.99 19.90 -21.97
CA ILE A 101 4.95 18.88 -21.52
C ILE A 101 6.41 19.31 -21.65
N LYS A 102 6.73 20.42 -22.33
CA LYS A 102 8.12 20.91 -22.44
C LYS A 102 8.66 21.41 -21.11
N ASP A 103 7.78 22.03 -20.31
CA ASP A 103 8.07 22.46 -18.95
C ASP A 103 6.99 21.93 -18.01
N PHE A 104 6.96 20.60 -17.90
CA PHE A 104 5.93 19.93 -17.12
C PHE A 104 6.04 20.25 -15.62
N THR A 105 7.23 20.57 -15.11
CA THR A 105 7.42 20.97 -13.70
C THR A 105 6.64 22.23 -13.37
N THR A 106 6.70 23.24 -14.24
CA THR A 106 5.92 24.48 -14.08
C THR A 106 4.42 24.21 -14.20
N VAL A 107 4.00 23.39 -15.17
CA VAL A 107 2.57 23.03 -15.30
C VAL A 107 2.07 22.26 -14.09
N PHE A 108 2.88 21.34 -13.55
CA PHE A 108 2.56 20.56 -12.36
C PHE A 108 2.36 21.44 -11.13
N SER A 109 3.11 22.54 -10.97
CA SER A 109 2.93 23.45 -9.84
C SER A 109 1.52 24.09 -9.81
N TYR A 110 0.91 24.32 -10.98
CA TYR A 110 -0.45 24.83 -11.07
C TYR A 110 -1.48 23.78 -10.59
N PHE A 111 -1.25 22.51 -10.90
CA PHE A 111 -2.13 21.43 -10.47
C PHE A 111 -1.90 21.03 -9.02
N SER A 112 -0.66 21.08 -8.52
CA SER A 112 -0.33 20.62 -7.17
C SER A 112 -1.07 21.43 -6.10
N GLU A 113 -1.23 22.74 -6.29
CA GLU A 113 -2.03 23.59 -5.40
C GLU A 113 -3.50 23.15 -5.28
N LEU A 114 -4.05 22.54 -6.34
CA LEU A 114 -5.42 22.02 -6.40
C LEU A 114 -5.55 20.60 -5.82
N MET A 115 -4.43 19.88 -5.70
CA MET A 115 -4.36 18.52 -5.17
C MET A 115 -3.97 18.47 -3.69
N LEU A 116 -3.80 19.62 -3.04
CA LEU A 116 -3.52 19.71 -1.61
C LEU A 116 -4.66 19.16 -0.76
N SER A 117 -4.33 18.58 0.40
CA SER A 117 -5.31 18.07 1.37
C SER A 117 -6.30 19.11 1.90
N SER A 118 -5.97 20.40 1.82
CA SER A 118 -6.88 21.51 2.18
C SER A 118 -7.98 21.78 1.14
N GLN A 119 -7.84 21.24 -0.07
CA GLN A 119 -8.80 21.43 -1.15
C GLN A 119 -9.97 20.44 -1.04
N LYS A 120 -11.10 20.82 -1.64
CA LYS A 120 -12.30 19.98 -1.68
C LYS A 120 -12.08 18.76 -2.59
N ASP A 121 -12.68 17.62 -2.26
CA ASP A 121 -12.43 16.34 -2.95
C ASP A 121 -12.66 16.40 -4.45
N TYR A 122 -13.76 17.02 -4.91
CA TYR A 122 -14.03 17.14 -6.35
C TYR A 122 -12.98 17.98 -7.09
N ILE A 123 -12.32 18.93 -6.42
CA ILE A 123 -11.23 19.73 -7.02
C ILE A 123 -9.99 18.85 -7.16
N LYS A 124 -9.67 18.05 -6.14
CA LYS A 124 -8.55 17.11 -6.16
C LYS A 124 -8.72 16.08 -7.28
N VAL A 125 -9.91 15.49 -7.41
CA VAL A 125 -10.25 14.53 -8.48
C VAL A 125 -10.10 15.18 -9.85
N PHE A 126 -10.72 16.36 -10.05
CA PHE A 126 -10.59 17.08 -11.32
C PHE A 126 -9.13 17.38 -11.68
N ALA A 127 -8.34 17.87 -10.72
CA ALA A 127 -6.95 18.20 -10.93
C ALA A 127 -6.12 16.95 -11.27
N ALA A 128 -6.35 15.85 -10.56
CA ALA A 128 -5.70 14.57 -10.81
C ALA A 128 -6.04 14.02 -12.21
N GLU A 129 -7.33 13.95 -12.57
CA GLU A 129 -7.79 13.46 -13.89
C GLU A 129 -7.24 14.30 -15.04
N SER A 130 -7.30 15.63 -14.90
CA SER A 130 -6.81 16.57 -15.90
C SER A 130 -5.30 16.50 -16.09
N CYS A 131 -4.56 16.44 -14.98
CA CYS A 131 -3.10 16.36 -15.01
C CYS A 131 -2.65 14.99 -15.54
N ALA A 132 -3.34 13.90 -15.18
CA ALA A 132 -3.06 12.54 -15.65
C ALA A 132 -3.04 12.44 -17.19
N TYR A 133 -3.93 13.17 -17.89
CA TYR A 133 -3.90 13.25 -19.35
C TYR A 133 -2.54 13.74 -19.89
N LEU A 134 -1.92 14.72 -19.23
CA LEU A 134 -0.60 15.26 -19.58
C LEU A 134 0.53 14.31 -19.17
N LEU A 135 0.46 13.69 -17.98
CA LEU A 135 1.46 12.71 -17.51
C LEU A 135 1.65 11.57 -18.51
N ARG A 136 0.54 11.07 -19.08
CA ARG A 136 0.57 10.01 -20.12
C ARG A 136 1.29 10.42 -21.40
N LYS A 137 1.56 11.71 -21.62
CA LYS A 137 2.30 12.24 -22.78
C LYS A 137 3.78 12.49 -22.51
N VAL A 138 4.21 12.46 -21.25
CA VAL A 138 5.62 12.60 -20.87
C VAL A 138 6.38 11.34 -21.30
N LYS A 139 7.58 11.49 -21.87
CA LYS A 139 8.37 10.34 -22.37
C LYS A 139 9.20 9.68 -21.27
N HIS A 140 9.85 10.48 -20.43
CA HIS A 140 10.78 10.02 -19.40
C HIS A 140 10.04 9.77 -18.09
N GLN A 141 9.38 8.60 -18.01
CA GLN A 141 8.51 8.24 -16.89
C GLN A 141 9.25 8.13 -15.55
N ASP A 142 10.50 7.64 -15.55
CA ASP A 142 11.30 7.56 -14.32
C ASP A 142 11.61 8.95 -13.73
N GLU A 143 12.05 9.88 -14.59
CA GLU A 143 12.34 11.27 -14.21
C GLU A 143 11.08 12.00 -13.73
N LEU A 144 9.95 11.75 -14.39
CA LEU A 144 8.65 12.24 -13.95
C LEU A 144 8.33 11.77 -12.53
N LEU A 145 8.46 10.48 -12.24
CA LEU A 145 8.21 9.94 -10.90
C LEU A 145 9.18 10.50 -9.86
N ASN A 146 10.45 10.70 -10.21
CA ASN A 146 11.42 11.36 -9.33
C ASN A 146 11.01 12.80 -9.00
N MET A 147 10.49 13.55 -9.98
CA MET A 147 9.98 14.90 -9.78
C MET A 147 8.74 14.89 -8.87
N LEU A 148 7.74 14.05 -9.18
CA LEU A 148 6.49 13.94 -8.43
C LEU A 148 6.78 13.56 -6.97
N PHE A 149 7.44 12.43 -6.72
CA PHE A 149 7.77 12.01 -5.36
C PHE A 149 8.77 12.93 -4.67
N GLY A 150 9.67 13.57 -5.43
CA GLY A 150 10.59 14.58 -4.92
C GLY A 150 9.88 15.80 -4.35
N SER A 151 8.74 16.20 -4.93
CA SER A 151 7.93 17.32 -4.45
C SER A 151 7.37 17.11 -3.03
N LEU A 152 7.23 15.85 -2.59
CA LEU A 152 6.78 15.53 -1.23
C LEU A 152 7.76 15.99 -0.14
N LYS A 153 9.03 16.23 -0.49
CA LYS A 153 10.01 16.81 0.45
C LYS A 153 9.65 18.23 0.84
N THR A 154 9.17 19.03 -0.11
CA THR A 154 8.81 20.43 0.11
C THR A 154 7.34 20.58 0.49
N GLN A 155 6.47 19.69 0.02
CA GLN A 155 5.03 19.78 0.24
C GLN A 155 4.42 18.42 0.63
N PRO A 156 4.63 17.95 1.88
CA PRO A 156 4.10 16.68 2.36
C PRO A 156 2.56 16.56 2.29
N ALA A 157 1.83 17.68 2.26
CA ALA A 157 0.38 17.71 2.13
C ALA A 157 -0.13 17.23 0.75
N LEU A 158 0.77 16.98 -0.22
CA LEU A 158 0.44 16.42 -1.54
C LEU A 158 0.36 14.90 -1.57
N VAL A 159 0.65 14.19 -0.48
CA VAL A 159 0.69 12.72 -0.46
C VAL A 159 -0.55 12.08 -1.11
N ASP A 160 -1.75 12.48 -0.67
CA ASP A 160 -3.01 11.93 -1.21
C ASP A 160 -3.21 12.35 -2.66
N GLY A 161 -2.88 13.59 -2.99
CA GLY A 161 -2.97 14.15 -4.34
C GLY A 161 -2.09 13.42 -5.35
N ILE A 162 -0.86 13.07 -4.97
CA ILE A 162 0.06 12.30 -5.82
C ILE A 162 -0.44 10.86 -5.98
N GLY A 163 -0.91 10.23 -4.91
CA GLY A 163 -1.51 8.89 -5.00
C GLY A 163 -2.68 8.85 -5.98
N LEU A 164 -3.61 9.81 -5.85
CA LEU A 164 -4.75 9.96 -6.73
C LEU A 164 -4.34 10.29 -8.17
N LEU A 165 -3.34 11.16 -8.37
CA LEU A 165 -2.82 11.49 -9.70
C LEU A 165 -2.22 10.27 -10.41
N LEU A 166 -1.43 9.47 -9.70
CA LEU A 166 -0.86 8.24 -10.26
C LEU A 166 -1.94 7.20 -10.55
N PHE A 167 -2.98 7.13 -9.71
CA PHE A 167 -4.14 6.29 -9.98
C PHE A 167 -4.82 6.73 -11.27
N GLU A 168 -5.18 8.01 -11.39
CA GLU A 168 -5.83 8.53 -12.59
C GLU A 168 -4.95 8.36 -13.83
N MET A 169 -3.63 8.42 -13.71
CA MET A 169 -2.71 8.11 -14.80
C MET A 169 -2.82 6.65 -15.27
N MET A 170 -2.92 5.70 -14.34
CA MET A 170 -3.03 4.26 -14.60
C MET A 170 -4.46 3.79 -14.91
N LYS A 171 -5.47 4.53 -14.46
CA LYS A 171 -6.89 4.18 -14.61
C LYS A 171 -7.30 4.10 -16.08
N GLY A 172 -7.95 2.99 -16.44
CA GLY A 172 -8.61 2.78 -17.72
C GLY A 172 -10.13 2.85 -17.57
N VAL A 173 -10.85 2.25 -18.52
CA VAL A 173 -12.32 2.17 -18.52
C VAL A 173 -12.80 0.79 -18.09
N ASN A 174 -14.05 0.67 -17.62
CA ASN A 174 -14.69 -0.61 -17.26
C ASN A 174 -13.83 -1.50 -16.36
N ASN A 175 -13.30 -0.95 -15.26
CA ASN A 175 -12.44 -1.65 -14.29
C ASN A 175 -11.07 -2.11 -14.81
N HIS A 176 -10.73 -1.82 -16.08
CA HIS A 176 -9.42 -2.09 -16.64
C HIS A 176 -8.46 -0.95 -16.31
N PHE A 177 -7.17 -1.27 -16.38
CA PHE A 177 -6.09 -0.28 -16.34
C PHE A 177 -5.70 0.14 -17.76
N HIS A 178 -5.22 1.36 -17.90
CA HIS A 178 -4.66 1.90 -19.13
C HIS A 178 -3.34 1.18 -19.48
N SER A 179 -3.00 1.06 -20.76
CA SER A 179 -1.80 0.35 -21.22
C SER A 179 -0.47 0.88 -20.66
N ILE A 180 -0.43 2.16 -20.28
CA ILE A 180 0.74 2.79 -19.62
C ILE A 180 1.09 2.16 -18.27
N THR A 181 0.13 1.50 -17.62
CA THR A 181 0.26 0.89 -16.30
C THR A 181 1.38 -0.14 -16.26
N GLU A 182 1.50 -0.98 -17.29
CA GLU A 182 2.56 -1.99 -17.37
C GLU A 182 3.97 -1.37 -17.43
N GLN A 183 4.08 -0.13 -17.92
CA GLN A 183 5.33 0.61 -17.95
C GLN A 183 5.61 1.35 -16.64
N VAL A 184 4.59 1.96 -16.05
CA VAL A 184 4.75 2.94 -14.95
C VAL A 184 4.68 2.30 -13.58
N PHE A 185 3.82 1.29 -13.39
CA PHE A 185 3.68 0.64 -12.10
C PHE A 185 4.99 -0.01 -11.59
N PRO A 186 5.78 -0.73 -12.43
CA PRO A 186 7.08 -1.23 -11.99
C PRO A 186 8.02 -0.11 -11.53
N LEU A 187 7.99 1.05 -12.20
CA LEU A 187 8.81 2.20 -11.82
C LEU A 187 8.35 2.80 -10.50
N ILE A 188 7.03 2.89 -10.26
CA ILE A 188 6.48 3.36 -8.97
C ILE A 188 6.98 2.46 -7.84
N LEU A 189 6.93 1.13 -8.01
CA LEU A 189 7.41 0.20 -7.00
C LEU A 189 8.91 0.37 -6.75
N GLN A 190 9.71 0.61 -7.78
CA GLN A 190 11.14 0.92 -7.62
C GLN A 190 11.40 2.20 -6.81
N LYS A 191 10.47 3.16 -6.77
CA LYS A 191 10.62 4.39 -5.96
C LYS A 191 10.36 4.19 -4.45
N LEU A 192 9.97 2.98 -4.01
CA LEU A 192 9.77 2.66 -2.60
C LEU A 192 11.07 2.38 -1.84
N GLY A 193 12.21 2.27 -2.53
CA GLY A 193 13.49 2.10 -1.85
C GLY A 193 14.69 2.04 -2.80
N ALA A 194 15.81 1.54 -2.29
CA ALA A 194 17.10 1.62 -2.98
C ALA A 194 17.26 0.66 -4.17
N TRP A 195 16.41 -0.36 -4.29
CA TRP A 195 16.53 -1.33 -5.37
C TRP A 195 16.05 -0.73 -6.70
N ASN A 196 16.92 -0.74 -7.71
CA ASN A 196 16.53 -0.53 -9.09
C ASN A 196 17.33 -1.47 -10.02
N PRO A 197 16.75 -1.87 -11.17
CA PRO A 197 17.41 -2.80 -12.10
C PRO A 197 18.59 -2.18 -12.86
N ASN A 198 18.69 -0.85 -12.95
CA ASN A 198 19.70 -0.14 -13.75
C ASN A 198 20.92 0.33 -12.94
N MET A 199 20.96 0.06 -11.62
CA MET A 199 21.92 0.55 -10.64
C MET A 199 22.25 2.05 -10.76
N SER A 200 21.30 2.88 -11.23
CA SER A 200 21.48 4.34 -11.28
C SER A 200 21.36 4.95 -9.88
N ASN A 201 22.18 5.97 -9.58
CA ASN A 201 22.33 6.60 -8.27
C ASN A 201 21.01 6.79 -7.52
N GLU A 202 21.06 6.50 -6.21
CA GLU A 202 19.98 6.69 -5.25
C GLU A 202 19.35 8.08 -5.40
N THR A 203 18.10 8.10 -5.84
CA THR A 203 17.26 9.26 -5.66
C THR A 203 16.88 9.26 -4.18
N GLY A 204 17.47 10.15 -3.37
CA GLY A 204 17.15 10.27 -1.95
C GLY A 204 15.73 10.75 -1.70
N LEU A 205 14.72 10.01 -2.15
CA LEU A 205 13.29 10.31 -2.05
C LEU A 205 12.82 10.14 -0.61
N PRO A 206 11.74 10.84 -0.20
CA PRO A 206 11.18 10.68 1.13
C PRO A 206 10.37 9.37 1.21
N TYR A 207 11.04 8.22 1.31
CA TYR A 207 10.41 6.89 1.14
C TYR A 207 9.14 6.66 1.98
N ASN A 208 9.07 7.21 3.20
CA ASN A 208 7.88 7.10 4.04
C ASN A 208 6.67 7.88 3.47
N LEU A 209 6.89 9.02 2.81
CA LEU A 209 5.84 9.77 2.13
C LEU A 209 5.49 9.14 0.78
N VAL A 210 6.49 8.60 0.08
CA VAL A 210 6.28 7.82 -1.15
C VAL A 210 5.40 6.62 -0.86
N GLU A 211 5.72 5.84 0.17
CA GLU A 211 4.90 4.70 0.59
C GLU A 211 3.46 5.10 0.85
N LYS A 212 3.21 6.19 1.61
CA LYS A 212 1.84 6.69 1.85
C LYS A 212 1.11 7.06 0.56
N ALA A 213 1.77 7.72 -0.39
CA ALA A 213 1.17 8.06 -1.68
C ALA A 213 0.85 6.80 -2.51
N VAL A 214 1.72 5.77 -2.44
CA VAL A 214 1.49 4.49 -3.12
C VAL A 214 0.37 3.69 -2.45
N VAL A 215 0.20 3.78 -1.12
CA VAL A 215 -0.98 3.22 -0.43
C VAL A 215 -2.26 3.83 -1.00
N VAL A 216 -2.33 5.16 -1.14
CA VAL A 216 -3.51 5.85 -1.72
C VAL A 216 -3.75 5.37 -3.17
N LEU A 217 -2.70 5.32 -4.00
CA LEU A 217 -2.78 4.76 -5.36
C LEU A 217 -3.37 3.34 -5.35
N MET A 218 -2.88 2.47 -4.47
CA MET A 218 -3.30 1.07 -4.42
C MET A 218 -4.74 0.90 -3.91
N GLN A 219 -5.17 1.74 -2.97
CA GLN A 219 -6.56 1.80 -2.51
C GLN A 219 -7.52 2.20 -3.65
N GLU A 220 -7.18 3.23 -4.42
CA GLU A 220 -7.99 3.63 -5.57
C GLU A 220 -7.98 2.56 -6.68
N CYS A 221 -6.84 1.93 -6.95
CA CYS A 221 -6.75 0.78 -7.86
C CYS A 221 -7.66 -0.37 -7.41
N ALA A 222 -7.69 -0.68 -6.10
CA ALA A 222 -8.51 -1.73 -5.51
C ALA A 222 -10.02 -1.43 -5.65
N ASN A 223 -10.41 -0.17 -5.46
CA ASN A 223 -11.80 0.28 -5.65
C ASN A 223 -12.26 0.24 -7.11
N HIS A 224 -11.33 0.46 -8.06
CA HIS A 224 -11.63 0.50 -9.50
C HIS A 224 -11.67 -0.87 -10.16
N THR A 225 -10.83 -1.81 -9.73
CA THR A 225 -10.63 -3.07 -10.45
C THR A 225 -11.45 -4.24 -9.88
N THR A 226 -11.41 -5.38 -10.58
CA THR A 226 -11.94 -6.66 -10.11
C THR A 226 -10.85 -7.73 -10.13
N LYS A 227 -11.12 -8.90 -9.54
CA LYS A 227 -10.18 -10.03 -9.52
C LYS A 227 -9.61 -10.37 -10.89
N GLU A 228 -10.44 -10.33 -11.93
CA GLU A 228 -10.09 -10.69 -13.30
C GLU A 228 -9.09 -9.72 -13.92
N TYR A 229 -9.20 -8.43 -13.58
CA TYR A 229 -8.40 -7.35 -14.17
C TYR A 229 -7.23 -6.91 -13.28
N ALA A 230 -7.19 -7.34 -12.02
CA ALA A 230 -6.09 -7.06 -11.09
C ALA A 230 -4.81 -7.86 -11.38
N LYS A 231 -4.90 -8.96 -12.14
CA LYS A 231 -3.78 -9.90 -12.35
C LYS A 231 -2.47 -9.25 -12.84
N PRO A 232 -2.47 -8.36 -13.87
CA PRO A 232 -1.23 -7.76 -14.36
C PRO A 232 -0.49 -6.96 -13.27
N LEU A 233 -1.23 -6.27 -12.40
CA LEU A 233 -0.66 -5.52 -11.29
C LEU A 233 -0.09 -6.45 -10.21
N TRP A 234 -0.79 -7.56 -9.89
CA TRP A 234 -0.25 -8.60 -8.99
C TRP A 234 1.03 -9.21 -9.55
N ASP A 235 1.06 -9.58 -10.83
CA ASP A 235 2.24 -10.17 -11.47
C ASP A 235 3.45 -9.22 -11.40
N ILE A 236 3.24 -7.92 -11.62
CA ILE A 236 4.29 -6.89 -11.48
C ILE A 236 4.76 -6.76 -10.03
N MET A 237 3.83 -6.74 -9.07
CA MET A 237 4.15 -6.62 -7.64
C MET A 237 4.99 -7.82 -7.17
N LEU A 238 4.53 -9.04 -7.45
CA LEU A 238 5.20 -10.28 -7.05
C LEU A 238 6.58 -10.42 -7.69
N LYS A 239 6.71 -10.07 -8.98
CA LYS A 239 8.00 -10.02 -9.67
C LYS A 239 8.95 -9.02 -9.01
N THR A 240 8.45 -7.84 -8.64
CA THR A 240 9.28 -6.82 -7.98
C THR A 240 9.76 -7.30 -6.61
N VAL A 241 8.88 -7.93 -5.82
CA VAL A 241 9.24 -8.55 -4.53
C VAL A 241 10.32 -9.60 -4.70
N ASP A 242 10.18 -10.52 -5.66
CA ASP A 242 11.19 -11.55 -5.95
C ASP A 242 12.55 -10.95 -6.34
N GLN A 243 12.54 -9.89 -7.14
CA GLN A 243 13.76 -9.19 -7.57
C GLN A 243 14.46 -8.47 -6.41
N VAL A 244 13.72 -7.75 -5.56
CA VAL A 244 14.27 -7.09 -4.37
C VAL A 244 14.79 -8.13 -3.39
N CYS A 245 14.05 -9.22 -3.18
CA CYS A 245 14.46 -10.33 -2.31
C CYS A 245 15.75 -10.99 -2.80
N THR A 246 15.88 -11.21 -4.11
CA THR A 246 17.11 -11.72 -4.72
C THR A 246 18.28 -10.75 -4.57
N ALA A 247 18.04 -9.44 -4.63
CA ALA A 247 19.06 -8.44 -4.39
C ALA A 247 19.53 -8.42 -2.92
N CYS A 248 18.60 -8.57 -1.96
CA CYS A 248 18.92 -8.75 -0.55
C CYS A 248 19.88 -9.93 -0.33
N MET A 249 19.59 -11.09 -0.95
CA MET A 249 20.47 -12.27 -0.89
C MET A 249 21.89 -12.00 -1.40
N ARG A 250 22.01 -11.35 -2.57
CA ARG A 250 23.32 -11.12 -3.20
C ARG A 250 24.20 -10.18 -2.38
N ASN A 251 23.62 -9.12 -1.80
CA ASN A 251 24.37 -8.14 -1.01
C ASN A 251 24.83 -8.67 0.35
N GLN A 252 24.19 -9.72 0.88
CA GLN A 252 24.67 -10.40 2.10
C GLN A 252 26.01 -11.12 1.89
N GLN A 253 26.29 -11.57 0.66
CA GLN A 253 27.56 -12.22 0.33
C GLN A 253 28.72 -11.22 0.22
N THR A 254 28.44 -9.91 0.07
CA THR A 254 29.44 -8.87 -0.21
C THR A 254 29.66 -7.87 0.93
N ASN A 255 28.91 -7.96 2.03
CA ASN A 255 29.12 -7.21 3.28
C ASN A 255 29.09 -5.67 3.14
N ILE A 256 28.19 -5.13 2.31
CA ILE A 256 28.07 -3.69 2.01
C ILE A 256 26.90 -3.06 2.78
N ALA A 257 27.08 -1.81 3.24
CA ALA A 257 26.12 -0.98 3.98
C ALA A 257 24.72 -0.82 3.33
N GLY A 258 24.52 -1.19 2.07
CA GLY A 258 23.24 -1.12 1.35
C GLY A 258 22.24 -2.23 1.66
N SER A 259 22.53 -3.13 2.62
CA SER A 259 21.61 -4.21 3.01
C SER A 259 20.36 -3.70 3.74
N VAL A 260 20.49 -2.67 4.57
CA VAL A 260 19.38 -2.12 5.37
C VAL A 260 18.34 -1.45 4.49
N ASP A 261 18.76 -0.66 3.50
CA ASP A 261 17.83 0.05 2.61
C ASP A 261 17.05 -0.91 1.70
N LEU A 262 17.68 -2.01 1.28
CA LEU A 262 17.00 -3.08 0.54
C LEU A 262 15.98 -3.83 1.40
N ILE A 263 16.32 -4.13 2.65
CA ILE A 263 15.38 -4.75 3.61
C ILE A 263 14.18 -3.83 3.83
N GLN A 264 14.41 -2.53 4.04
CA GLN A 264 13.31 -1.57 4.19
C GLN A 264 12.45 -1.46 2.93
N HIS A 265 13.05 -1.51 1.74
CA HIS A 265 12.32 -1.55 0.49
C HIS A 265 11.40 -2.77 0.43
N LEU A 266 11.93 -3.96 0.74
CA LEU A 266 11.15 -5.19 0.78
C LEU A 266 10.01 -5.11 1.80
N CYS A 267 10.26 -4.57 3.00
CA CYS A 267 9.22 -4.37 4.01
C CYS A 267 8.09 -3.43 3.54
N ARG A 268 8.39 -2.38 2.76
CA ARG A 268 7.37 -1.52 2.15
C ARG A 268 6.53 -2.28 1.13
N LEU A 269 7.17 -3.07 0.26
CA LEU A 269 6.45 -3.89 -0.73
C LEU A 269 5.54 -4.93 -0.06
N LEU A 270 6.02 -5.62 0.98
CA LEU A 270 5.23 -6.60 1.75
C LEU A 270 4.03 -5.95 2.46
N ARG A 271 4.21 -4.75 3.02
CA ARG A 271 3.10 -3.97 3.61
C ARG A 271 2.07 -3.58 2.58
N LEU A 272 2.50 -3.08 1.41
CA LEU A 272 1.60 -2.77 0.30
C LEU A 272 0.83 -4.00 -0.20
N MET A 273 1.50 -5.15 -0.33
CA MET A 273 0.83 -6.42 -0.65
C MET A 273 -0.21 -6.79 0.40
N SER A 274 0.11 -6.64 1.68
CA SER A 274 -0.81 -6.92 2.79
C SER A 274 -2.07 -6.08 2.71
N GLU A 275 -1.95 -4.75 2.55
CA GLU A 275 -3.10 -3.85 2.38
C GLU A 275 -4.01 -4.29 1.23
N TRP A 276 -3.41 -4.70 0.11
CA TRP A 276 -4.14 -5.09 -1.08
C TRP A 276 -4.80 -6.47 -0.95
N MET A 277 -4.14 -7.41 -0.28
CA MET A 277 -4.72 -8.71 0.05
C MET A 277 -5.92 -8.58 0.97
N MET A 278 -5.87 -7.68 1.96
CA MET A 278 -6.94 -7.50 2.95
C MET A 278 -8.17 -6.77 2.38
N PHE A 279 -8.04 -6.10 1.23
CA PHE A 279 -9.11 -5.31 0.64
C PHE A 279 -10.38 -6.13 0.37
N ASN A 280 -11.50 -5.74 1.02
CA ASN A 280 -12.80 -6.40 0.93
C ASN A 280 -12.70 -7.94 1.08
N GLY A 281 -11.90 -8.43 2.03
CA GLY A 281 -11.72 -9.87 2.25
C GLY A 281 -11.01 -10.57 1.08
N GLY A 282 -10.05 -9.90 0.45
CA GLY A 282 -9.27 -10.44 -0.67
C GLY A 282 -10.06 -10.65 -1.94
N SER A 283 -11.10 -9.83 -2.14
CA SER A 283 -11.96 -9.83 -3.33
C SER A 283 -11.17 -9.67 -4.64
N ILE A 284 -10.05 -8.94 -4.61
CA ILE A 284 -9.20 -8.63 -5.76
C ILE A 284 -7.95 -9.52 -5.87
N VAL A 285 -7.80 -10.53 -5.01
CA VAL A 285 -6.67 -11.47 -5.08
C VAL A 285 -6.87 -12.40 -6.27
N SER A 286 -6.05 -12.21 -7.32
CA SER A 286 -6.16 -12.95 -8.58
C SER A 286 -5.66 -14.39 -8.47
N ASP A 287 -4.51 -14.61 -7.84
CA ASP A 287 -3.86 -15.93 -7.71
C ASP A 287 -3.21 -16.08 -6.33
N ALA A 288 -3.90 -16.76 -5.41
CA ALA A 288 -3.42 -16.95 -4.04
C ALA A 288 -2.23 -17.92 -3.97
N GLU A 289 -2.15 -18.91 -4.87
CA GLU A 289 -1.06 -19.89 -4.85
C GLU A 289 0.25 -19.25 -5.32
N LEU A 290 0.20 -18.38 -6.34
CA LEU A 290 1.37 -17.63 -6.77
C LEU A 290 1.90 -16.70 -5.66
N ILE A 291 1.01 -16.02 -4.93
CA ILE A 291 1.41 -15.21 -3.77
C ILE A 291 2.08 -16.08 -2.70
N ALA A 292 1.48 -17.24 -2.38
CA ALA A 292 2.06 -18.19 -1.42
C ALA A 292 3.46 -18.67 -1.84
N ASP A 293 3.66 -18.94 -3.13
CA ASP A 293 4.94 -19.37 -3.69
C ASP A 293 5.99 -18.26 -3.64
N THR A 294 5.62 -17.02 -3.95
CA THR A 294 6.51 -15.86 -3.79
C THR A 294 6.92 -15.68 -2.33
N LEU A 295 5.96 -15.73 -1.39
CA LEU A 295 6.27 -15.62 0.05
C LEU A 295 7.13 -16.77 0.57
N CYS A 296 6.87 -18.01 0.12
CA CYS A 296 7.73 -19.16 0.43
C CYS A 296 9.17 -18.96 -0.07
N THR A 297 9.32 -18.39 -1.27
CA THR A 297 10.64 -18.10 -1.85
C THR A 297 11.34 -17.01 -1.05
N SER A 298 10.61 -15.96 -0.67
CA SER A 298 11.12 -14.92 0.24
C SER A 298 11.57 -15.49 1.58
N LEU A 299 10.75 -16.32 2.24
CA LEU A 299 11.12 -16.97 3.50
C LEU A 299 12.45 -17.74 3.42
N LYS A 300 12.66 -18.51 2.33
CA LYS A 300 13.87 -19.33 2.14
C LYS A 300 15.12 -18.51 1.81
N SER A 301 14.94 -17.32 1.27
CA SER A 301 16.02 -16.48 0.74
C SER A 301 16.50 -15.42 1.73
N LEU A 302 15.77 -15.17 2.81
CA LEU A 302 16.07 -14.06 3.70
C LEU A 302 16.96 -14.48 4.88
N CYS A 303 17.85 -13.57 5.28
CA CYS A 303 18.50 -13.66 6.59
C CYS A 303 17.55 -13.14 7.66
N PRO A 304 17.65 -13.62 8.91
CA PRO A 304 16.87 -13.10 10.02
C PRO A 304 17.22 -11.62 10.23
N ALA A 305 16.25 -10.76 10.01
CA ALA A 305 16.30 -9.36 10.40
C ALA A 305 14.97 -9.06 11.08
N GLU A 306 15.02 -8.57 12.31
CA GLU A 306 13.83 -8.44 13.18
C GLU A 306 12.65 -7.75 12.48
N GLN A 307 12.89 -6.62 11.83
CA GLN A 307 11.85 -5.89 11.10
C GLN A 307 11.30 -6.67 9.90
N LEU A 308 12.11 -7.48 9.23
CA LEU A 308 11.67 -8.25 8.08
C LEU A 308 10.87 -9.49 8.50
N ASP A 309 11.31 -10.13 9.59
CA ASP A 309 10.66 -11.29 10.19
C ASP A 309 9.21 -10.96 10.60
N GLU A 310 9.00 -9.82 11.26
CA GLU A 310 7.66 -9.35 11.60
C GLU A 310 6.80 -9.10 10.37
N GLN A 311 7.33 -8.40 9.36
CA GLN A 311 6.57 -8.02 8.17
C GLN A 311 6.23 -9.22 7.29
N ILE A 312 7.14 -10.19 7.12
CA ILE A 312 6.87 -11.39 6.31
C ILE A 312 5.84 -12.28 7.00
N LEU A 313 5.94 -12.47 8.33
CA LEU A 313 4.96 -13.25 9.09
C LEU A 313 3.58 -12.58 9.12
N TYR A 314 3.53 -11.25 9.24
CA TYR A 314 2.29 -10.49 9.10
C TYR A 314 1.66 -10.68 7.72
N THR A 315 2.46 -10.58 6.66
CA THR A 315 1.98 -10.77 5.27
C THR A 315 1.45 -12.19 5.04
N ILE A 316 2.12 -13.21 5.57
CA ILE A 316 1.67 -14.60 5.50
C ILE A 316 0.38 -14.80 6.31
N SER A 317 0.28 -14.20 7.50
CA SER A 317 -0.93 -14.25 8.32
C SER A 317 -2.14 -13.68 7.56
N ASN A 318 -1.97 -12.52 6.93
CA ASN A 318 -3.01 -11.88 6.11
C ASN A 318 -3.44 -12.76 4.93
N LEU A 319 -2.49 -13.41 4.25
CA LEU A 319 -2.79 -14.37 3.18
C LEU A 319 -3.61 -15.55 3.70
N LEU A 320 -3.22 -16.15 4.83
CA LEU A 320 -3.91 -17.30 5.41
C LEU A 320 -5.31 -16.92 5.92
N GLN A 321 -5.45 -15.80 6.61
CA GLN A 321 -6.75 -15.32 7.08
C GLN A 321 -7.71 -15.06 5.92
N THR A 322 -7.22 -14.41 4.86
CA THR A 322 -8.08 -13.90 3.79
C THR A 322 -8.30 -14.88 2.64
N CYS A 323 -7.33 -15.75 2.38
CA CYS A 323 -7.31 -16.60 1.19
C CYS A 323 -7.18 -18.09 1.49
N HIS A 324 -7.36 -18.56 2.74
CA HIS A 324 -7.27 -20.00 3.05
C HIS A 324 -8.19 -20.87 2.17
N ASP A 325 -9.42 -20.43 1.90
CA ASP A 325 -10.35 -21.18 1.03
C ASP A 325 -9.94 -21.19 -0.45
N LYS A 326 -9.01 -20.30 -0.84
CA LYS A 326 -8.46 -20.19 -2.21
C LYS A 326 -7.12 -20.94 -2.36
N LEU A 327 -6.60 -21.50 -1.27
CA LEU A 327 -5.33 -22.22 -1.25
C LEU A 327 -5.59 -23.73 -1.16
N SER A 328 -4.80 -24.52 -1.89
CA SER A 328 -4.81 -25.97 -1.69
C SER A 328 -4.23 -26.34 -0.32
N VAL A 329 -4.75 -27.43 0.27
CA VAL A 329 -4.28 -27.94 1.57
C VAL A 329 -2.77 -28.19 1.58
N GLY A 330 -2.21 -28.65 0.45
CA GLY A 330 -0.77 -28.85 0.30
C GLY A 330 0.03 -27.55 0.37
N LYS A 331 -0.48 -26.45 -0.21
CA LYS A 331 0.17 -25.12 -0.14
C LYS A 331 0.12 -24.54 1.26
N ILE A 332 -1.02 -24.66 1.96
CA ILE A 332 -1.15 -24.23 3.36
C ILE A 332 -0.12 -24.95 4.23
N SER A 333 -0.05 -26.29 4.13
CA SER A 333 0.89 -27.11 4.91
C SER A 333 2.36 -26.77 4.60
N CYS A 334 2.68 -26.54 3.32
CA CYS A 334 4.01 -26.13 2.88
C CYS A 334 4.42 -24.77 3.48
N LEU A 335 3.53 -23.77 3.41
CA LEU A 335 3.79 -22.42 3.91
C LEU A 335 3.97 -22.40 5.43
N ILE A 336 3.10 -23.11 6.17
CA ILE A 336 3.20 -23.24 7.63
C ILE A 336 4.49 -23.97 8.02
N SER A 337 4.82 -25.07 7.34
CA SER A 337 6.06 -25.79 7.61
C SER A 337 7.29 -24.91 7.34
N ALA A 338 7.28 -24.11 6.26
CA ALA A 338 8.35 -23.16 5.97
C ALA A 338 8.52 -22.13 7.10
N VAL A 339 7.41 -21.56 7.61
CA VAL A 339 7.43 -20.62 8.74
C VAL A 339 7.99 -21.26 10.01
N LEU A 340 7.51 -22.46 10.37
CA LEU A 340 7.87 -23.10 11.64
C LEU A 340 9.32 -23.60 11.65
N ASN A 341 9.88 -23.94 10.49
CA ASN A 341 11.27 -24.38 10.35
C ASN A 341 12.31 -23.25 10.46
N ILE A 342 11.92 -21.99 10.24
CA ILE A 342 12.83 -20.83 10.31
C ILE A 342 12.86 -20.27 11.73
N GLN A 343 14.06 -19.95 12.25
CA GLN A 343 14.25 -19.40 13.59
C GLN A 343 13.97 -17.88 13.69
N PHE A 344 12.70 -17.50 13.53
CA PHE A 344 12.20 -16.15 13.90
C PHE A 344 12.30 -15.85 15.40
N GLN A 345 12.34 -14.56 15.72
CA GLN A 345 12.11 -14.08 17.09
C GLN A 345 10.76 -14.58 17.64
N PHE A 346 10.73 -14.84 18.94
CA PHE A 346 9.55 -15.41 19.58
C PHE A 346 8.34 -14.46 19.57
N SER A 347 8.56 -13.15 19.70
CA SER A 347 7.53 -12.10 19.58
C SER A 347 6.79 -12.19 18.24
N ALA A 348 7.54 -12.21 17.14
CA ALA A 348 6.99 -12.28 15.78
C ALA A 348 6.24 -13.61 15.54
N LEU A 349 6.82 -14.74 15.99
CA LEU A 349 6.15 -16.04 15.93
C LEU A 349 4.85 -16.06 16.74
N LYS A 350 4.87 -15.48 17.94
CA LYS A 350 3.70 -15.40 18.84
C LYS A 350 2.55 -14.64 18.16
N CYS A 351 2.83 -13.51 17.51
CA CYS A 351 1.83 -12.77 16.74
C CYS A 351 1.25 -13.63 15.60
N PHE A 352 2.12 -14.26 14.78
CA PHE A 352 1.70 -15.17 13.72
C PHE A 352 0.76 -16.28 14.24
N VAL A 353 1.12 -16.95 15.34
CA VAL A 353 0.32 -18.03 15.93
C VAL A 353 -1.05 -17.54 16.37
N LYS A 354 -1.13 -16.35 16.99
CA LYS A 354 -2.41 -15.73 17.39
C LYS A 354 -3.28 -15.45 16.18
N ASP A 355 -2.69 -14.92 15.12
CA ASP A 355 -3.41 -14.56 13.89
C ASP A 355 -4.02 -15.79 13.19
N VAL A 356 -3.38 -16.95 13.27
CA VAL A 356 -3.87 -18.19 12.66
C VAL A 356 -4.64 -19.11 13.61
N LEU A 357 -4.80 -18.71 14.88
CA LEU A 357 -5.36 -19.56 15.94
C LEU A 357 -6.80 -20.01 15.66
N SER A 358 -7.62 -19.15 15.06
CA SER A 358 -9.01 -19.49 14.72
C SER A 358 -9.17 -20.26 13.42
N LEU A 359 -8.10 -20.48 12.64
CA LEU A 359 -8.19 -21.11 11.32
C LEU A 359 -8.35 -22.64 11.42
N PRO A 360 -9.06 -23.28 10.47
CA PRO A 360 -9.48 -24.68 10.59
C PRO A 360 -8.34 -25.70 10.49
N PHE A 361 -7.17 -25.29 10.00
CA PHE A 361 -5.98 -26.14 9.86
C PHE A 361 -5.00 -25.99 11.02
N PHE A 362 -5.33 -25.19 12.05
CA PHE A 362 -4.41 -24.88 13.15
C PHE A 362 -3.91 -26.15 13.87
N GLU A 363 -4.81 -27.05 14.25
CA GLU A 363 -4.48 -28.28 14.99
C GLU A 363 -3.64 -29.24 14.16
N LYS A 364 -3.90 -29.30 12.86
CA LYS A 364 -3.25 -30.24 11.95
C LYS A 364 -1.87 -29.75 11.51
N ASP A 365 -1.77 -28.50 11.09
CA ASP A 365 -0.61 -27.98 10.37
C ASP A 365 0.25 -27.05 11.23
N VAL A 366 -0.33 -26.29 12.18
CA VAL A 366 0.41 -25.32 13.02
C VAL A 366 0.89 -25.95 14.34
N MET A 367 -0.01 -26.62 15.06
CA MET A 367 0.24 -27.14 16.40
C MET A 367 1.46 -28.06 16.52
N PRO A 368 1.66 -29.06 15.64
CA PRO A 368 2.77 -30.00 15.82
C PRO A 368 4.14 -29.33 15.70
N GLY A 369 4.31 -28.45 14.70
CA GLY A 369 5.55 -27.71 14.51
C GLY A 369 5.76 -26.63 15.57
N LEU A 370 4.69 -25.99 16.04
CA LEU A 370 4.75 -25.03 17.15
C LEU A 370 5.25 -25.71 18.43
N MET A 371 4.68 -26.87 18.82
CA MET A 371 5.09 -27.59 20.02
C MET A 371 6.55 -28.03 19.96
N ALA A 372 7.02 -28.52 18.81
CA ALA A 372 8.43 -28.85 18.62
C ALA A 372 9.34 -27.62 18.86
N ARG A 373 8.90 -26.45 18.41
CA ARG A 373 9.62 -25.18 18.58
C ARG A 373 9.57 -24.62 20.00
N LEU A 374 8.43 -24.69 20.68
CA LEU A 374 8.33 -24.27 22.08
C LEU A 374 9.22 -25.14 22.98
N ASN A 375 9.26 -26.45 22.71
CA ASN A 375 10.13 -27.38 23.43
C ASN A 375 11.61 -27.05 23.24
N SER A 376 12.05 -26.75 22.01
CA SER A 376 13.44 -26.36 21.78
C SER A 376 13.81 -25.05 22.50
N LEU A 377 12.92 -24.05 22.47
CA LEU A 377 13.13 -22.78 23.17
C LEU A 377 13.23 -22.94 24.70
N LEU A 378 12.41 -23.81 25.29
CA LEU A 378 12.46 -24.08 26.73
C LEU A 378 13.73 -24.82 27.18
N THR A 379 14.27 -25.72 26.34
CA THR A 379 15.50 -26.46 26.66
C THR A 379 16.77 -25.61 26.62
N LEU A 380 16.78 -24.54 25.82
CA LEU A 380 17.97 -23.71 25.60
C LEU A 380 18.16 -22.61 26.66
N ASP A 381 17.25 -22.51 27.65
CA ASP A 381 17.21 -21.46 28.69
C ASP A 381 17.27 -20.00 28.17
N ASN A 382 17.09 -19.83 26.85
CA ASN A 382 17.24 -18.57 26.11
C ASN A 382 15.91 -17.88 25.81
N GLY A 383 14.77 -18.47 26.17
CA GLY A 383 13.43 -17.93 25.91
C GLY A 383 12.78 -17.33 27.16
N ASP A 384 11.97 -16.28 26.99
CA ASP A 384 11.09 -15.80 28.05
C ASP A 384 9.99 -16.85 28.31
N LYS A 385 10.30 -17.77 29.23
CA LYS A 385 9.43 -18.90 29.58
C LYS A 385 8.04 -18.45 30.00
N LYS A 386 7.91 -17.22 30.55
CA LYS A 386 6.62 -16.63 30.91
C LYS A 386 5.78 -16.33 29.66
N GLU A 387 6.38 -15.78 28.62
CA GLU A 387 5.68 -15.51 27.37
C GLU A 387 5.29 -16.79 26.63
N ILE A 388 6.13 -17.83 26.70
CA ILE A 388 5.81 -19.16 26.16
C ILE A 388 4.58 -19.74 26.86
N LEU A 389 4.55 -19.72 28.20
CA LEU A 389 3.40 -20.16 28.97
C LEU A 389 2.15 -19.34 28.62
N SER A 390 2.27 -18.01 28.55
CA SER A 390 1.18 -17.11 28.16
C SER A 390 0.59 -17.48 26.80
N LEU A 391 1.41 -17.79 25.79
CA LEU A 391 0.92 -18.20 24.47
C LEU A 391 0.14 -19.53 24.55
N VAL A 392 0.66 -20.53 25.26
CA VAL A 392 -0.02 -21.83 25.38
C VAL A 392 -1.33 -21.70 26.16
N VAL A 393 -1.37 -20.87 27.21
CA VAL A 393 -2.60 -20.56 27.95
C VAL A 393 -3.65 -19.95 27.02
N GLU A 394 -3.28 -18.95 26.21
CA GLU A 394 -4.20 -18.34 25.25
C GLU A 394 -4.77 -19.36 24.26
N ILE A 395 -3.91 -20.24 23.72
CA ILE A 395 -4.32 -21.31 22.82
C ILE A 395 -5.33 -22.25 23.50
N VAL A 396 -5.00 -22.74 24.70
CA VAL A 396 -5.86 -23.64 25.47
C VAL A 396 -7.20 -22.98 25.74
N MET A 397 -7.20 -21.73 26.20
CA MET A 397 -8.42 -21.01 26.57
C MET A 397 -9.33 -20.72 25.37
N GLN A 398 -8.76 -20.52 24.18
CA GLN A 398 -9.55 -20.34 22.97
C GLN A 398 -10.12 -21.66 22.44
N LYS A 399 -9.38 -22.76 22.59
CA LYS A 399 -9.70 -24.05 21.96
C LYS A 399 -10.45 -25.01 22.88
N VAL A 400 -10.33 -24.83 24.19
CA VAL A 400 -11.01 -25.59 25.22
C VAL A 400 -11.80 -24.65 26.11
N LYS A 401 -13.08 -24.96 26.30
CA LYS A 401 -13.91 -24.22 27.25
C LYS A 401 -13.42 -24.52 28.67
N PRO A 402 -13.07 -23.50 29.47
CA PRO A 402 -12.64 -23.72 30.84
C PRO A 402 -13.80 -24.31 31.66
N PRO A 403 -13.51 -25.22 32.61
CA PRO A 403 -14.52 -25.72 33.53
C PRO A 403 -15.05 -24.57 34.40
N PHE A 404 -16.37 -24.44 34.53
CA PHE A 404 -17.00 -23.39 35.33
C PHE A 404 -17.28 -23.86 36.76
N THR A 405 -17.52 -25.15 36.94
CA THR A 405 -17.79 -25.82 38.21
C THR A 405 -16.83 -26.98 38.44
N GLY A 406 -16.72 -27.44 39.70
CA GLY A 406 -15.90 -28.62 40.02
C GLY A 406 -16.34 -29.90 39.31
N ALA A 407 -17.62 -30.02 38.93
CA ALA A 407 -18.13 -31.14 38.15
C ALA A 407 -17.64 -31.09 36.70
N ASP A 408 -17.48 -29.89 36.13
CA ASP A 408 -17.00 -29.70 34.75
C ASP A 408 -15.54 -30.14 34.59
N VAL A 409 -14.75 -30.13 35.67
CA VAL A 409 -13.36 -30.62 35.68
C VAL A 409 -13.30 -32.11 35.30
N LEU A 410 -14.27 -32.90 35.74
CA LEU A 410 -14.35 -34.34 35.40
C LEU A 410 -14.71 -34.58 33.93
N LEU A 411 -15.29 -33.59 33.26
CA LEU A 411 -15.70 -33.62 31.86
C LEU A 411 -14.68 -32.95 30.94
N LEU A 412 -13.62 -32.35 31.51
CA LEU A 412 -12.58 -31.67 30.76
C LEU A 412 -11.83 -32.67 29.87
N LYS A 413 -11.89 -32.45 28.56
CA LYS A 413 -11.09 -33.21 27.61
C LYS A 413 -9.75 -32.50 27.41
N PRO A 414 -8.62 -33.21 27.54
CA PRO A 414 -7.33 -32.64 27.23
C PRO A 414 -7.30 -32.08 25.80
N TYR A 415 -6.76 -30.86 25.64
CA TYR A 415 -6.62 -30.25 24.31
C TYR A 415 -5.64 -31.03 23.43
N CYS A 416 -4.64 -31.69 24.03
CA CYS A 416 -3.52 -32.25 23.30
C CYS A 416 -3.93 -33.49 22.48
N HIS A 417 -3.98 -33.31 21.16
CA HIS A 417 -3.82 -34.38 20.18
C HIS A 417 -2.33 -34.54 19.88
N ASP A 418 -1.60 -35.26 20.72
CA ASP A 418 -0.24 -35.68 20.40
C ASP A 418 -0.28 -36.64 19.20
N THR A 419 0.05 -36.13 18.00
CA THR A 419 0.26 -36.95 16.79
C THR A 419 1.70 -37.44 16.65
N SER A 420 2.52 -37.36 17.70
CA SER A 420 3.79 -38.09 17.70
C SER A 420 3.64 -39.39 18.49
N LYS A 421 3.65 -40.50 17.75
CA LYS A 421 4.11 -41.79 18.26
C LYS A 421 5.62 -41.71 18.60
N SER A 422 6.03 -40.75 19.42
CA SER A 422 7.36 -40.74 20.03
C SER A 422 7.32 -41.68 21.23
N ARG A 423 7.59 -42.95 20.97
CA ARG A 423 7.85 -43.97 21.99
C ARG A 423 9.13 -43.71 22.80
N SER A 424 9.75 -42.53 22.72
CA SER A 424 10.74 -42.11 23.69
C SER A 424 10.14 -41.07 24.61
N LEU A 425 9.94 -41.46 25.87
CA LEU A 425 9.87 -40.61 27.06
C LEU A 425 11.15 -39.76 27.20
N LYS A 426 11.50 -38.97 26.20
CA LYS A 426 12.35 -37.79 26.42
C LYS A 426 11.37 -36.73 26.90
N GLU A 427 11.45 -36.46 28.19
CA GLU A 427 10.70 -35.45 28.94
C GLU A 427 10.25 -34.28 28.04
N ASN A 428 8.94 -34.11 27.89
CA ASN A 428 8.37 -32.94 27.24
C ASN A 428 8.85 -31.71 28.03
N ALA A 429 9.77 -30.92 27.48
CA ALA A 429 10.38 -29.79 28.17
C ALA A 429 9.33 -28.80 28.68
N PHE A 430 8.21 -28.68 27.98
CA PHE A 430 7.05 -27.92 28.41
C PHE A 430 6.39 -28.50 29.69
N SER A 431 6.16 -29.81 29.76
CA SER A 431 5.61 -30.46 30.96
C SER A 431 6.57 -30.40 32.15
N THR A 432 7.87 -30.55 31.91
CA THR A 432 8.90 -30.35 32.94
C THR A 432 8.89 -28.91 33.45
N TYR A 433 8.75 -27.94 32.54
CA TYR A 433 8.63 -26.52 32.91
C TYR A 433 7.38 -26.24 33.75
N ILE A 434 6.19 -26.72 33.35
CA ILE A 434 4.96 -26.60 34.15
C ILE A 434 5.16 -27.18 35.55
N THR A 435 5.71 -28.39 35.64
CA THR A 435 5.95 -29.07 36.92
C THR A 435 6.91 -28.26 37.79
N SER A 436 7.96 -27.69 37.20
CA SER A 436 8.91 -26.82 37.90
C SER A 436 8.25 -25.53 38.42
N VAL A 437 7.36 -24.90 37.65
CA VAL A 437 6.62 -23.70 38.06
C VAL A 437 5.70 -24.03 39.23
N LEU A 438 4.94 -25.13 39.16
CA LEU A 438 4.07 -25.59 40.24
C LEU A 438 4.87 -25.91 41.51
N ALA A 439 5.96 -26.67 41.40
CA ALA A 439 6.80 -27.01 42.54
C ALA A 439 7.45 -25.78 43.18
N CYS A 440 7.96 -24.84 42.38
CA CYS A 440 8.58 -23.63 42.89
C CYS A 440 7.58 -22.68 43.57
N THR A 441 6.37 -22.55 43.04
CA THR A 441 5.34 -21.63 43.60
C THR A 441 4.63 -22.22 44.82
N LEU A 442 4.36 -23.53 44.83
CA LEU A 442 3.67 -24.18 45.97
C LEU A 442 4.58 -24.40 47.19
N ASN A 443 5.90 -24.52 46.99
CA ASN A 443 6.86 -24.69 48.09
C ASN A 443 7.39 -23.36 48.66
N GLN A 444 6.88 -22.21 48.21
CA GLN A 444 7.29 -20.90 48.74
C GLN A 444 6.55 -20.57 50.04
N GLU A 445 7.31 -20.34 51.12
CA GLU A 445 6.77 -19.90 52.42
C GLU A 445 6.43 -18.39 52.47
N LYS A 446 6.85 -17.62 51.46
CA LYS A 446 6.60 -16.16 51.37
C LYS A 446 5.32 -15.85 50.60
N ALA A 447 4.74 -14.67 50.86
CA ALA A 447 3.61 -14.16 50.09
C ALA A 447 3.97 -14.07 48.60
N LEU A 448 3.15 -14.71 47.75
CA LEU A 448 3.33 -14.74 46.31
C LEU A 448 3.13 -13.33 45.71
N SER A 449 4.02 -12.92 44.82
CA SER A 449 3.83 -11.69 44.05
C SER A 449 2.73 -11.87 43.00
N ALA A 450 2.22 -10.76 42.45
CA ALA A 450 1.27 -10.82 41.34
C ALA A 450 1.82 -11.56 40.12
N SER A 451 3.14 -11.51 39.88
CA SER A 451 3.78 -12.26 38.80
C SER A 451 3.90 -13.76 39.11
N ASP A 452 4.03 -14.16 40.37
CA ASP A 452 4.11 -15.59 40.73
C ASP A 452 2.72 -16.22 40.64
N LEU A 453 1.69 -15.46 41.01
CA LEU A 453 0.30 -15.87 40.86
C LEU A 453 -0.10 -16.05 39.39
N SER A 454 0.32 -15.15 38.48
CA SER A 454 0.01 -15.30 37.05
C SER A 454 0.66 -16.53 36.43
N LEU A 455 1.90 -16.86 36.85
CA LEU A 455 2.58 -18.08 36.42
C LEU A 455 1.93 -19.34 36.99
N LEU A 456 1.57 -19.33 38.26
CA LEU A 456 0.84 -20.42 38.90
C LEU A 456 -0.48 -20.69 38.17
N TRP A 457 -1.28 -19.66 37.92
CA TRP A 457 -2.54 -19.80 37.18
C TRP A 457 -2.33 -20.32 35.76
N GLY A 458 -1.33 -19.81 35.04
CA GLY A 458 -1.00 -20.32 33.71
C GLY A 458 -0.62 -21.81 33.73
N ALA A 459 0.20 -22.22 34.70
CA ALA A 459 0.58 -23.63 34.86
C ALA A 459 -0.62 -24.52 35.21
N VAL A 460 -1.53 -24.04 36.06
CA VAL A 460 -2.78 -24.74 36.42
C VAL A 460 -3.70 -24.90 35.20
N VAL A 461 -3.83 -23.87 34.35
CA VAL A 461 -4.65 -23.94 33.14
C VAL A 461 -4.07 -24.95 32.14
N CYS A 462 -2.75 -25.01 31.99
CA CYS A 462 -2.11 -25.91 31.02
C CYS A 462 -1.94 -27.35 31.53
N SER A 463 -1.84 -27.58 32.85
CA SER A 463 -1.54 -28.89 33.44
C SER A 463 -2.49 -30.04 33.02
N PRO A 464 -3.81 -29.85 32.87
CA PRO A 464 -4.71 -30.91 32.40
C PRO A 464 -4.50 -31.30 30.92
N HIS A 465 -3.64 -30.57 30.21
CA HIS A 465 -3.50 -30.68 28.76
C HIS A 465 -2.11 -31.15 28.32
N PHE A 466 -1.08 -31.09 29.18
CA PHE A 466 0.32 -31.32 28.80
C PHE A 466 1.13 -32.10 29.83
#